data_AF-A1SG30-F1
#
_entry.id   AF-A1SG30-F1
#
_cell.length_a   1.000
_cell.length_b   1.000
_cell.length_c   1.000
_cell.angle_alpha   90.00
_cell.angle_beta   90.00
_cell.angle_gamma   90.00
#
_symmetry.space_group_name_H-M   'P 1'
#
loop_
_entity.id
_entity.type
_entity.pdbx_description
1 polymer ?
#
loop_
_entity_poly.entity_id
_entity_poly.type
_entity_poly.pdbx_seq_one_letter_code
_entity_poly.pdbx_strand_id
1 'polypeptide(L)'
;MHTRVARGLAVTLAACLAIALLGAASAASADNDRKPGHRAGILPPAAGPPQNLQTTVVPGRNAISVTWEAPAGLPLVLDYEILLDGQLVGTVLPVTTSYTITTDDADLVLGHTYEIAVRAALGEAAYAEQTLYIAPVTVAQRANPSNPLAGREWGVYTGLQDQAYIGWNKLGPAQKDELALFAMIEKATYFGRWIGDDEVTTKVRAYVAGAQAGDPEKLALMTLFRMFPWEGEARIDQRLPTKAEQASYRRYVTNLAQGIGDSRVAVIVQPDGYFVKKAFEAWVGKVGRRKALLPARMLAWTVQTLAAQPRATVYLDMGSEDWARGDVAAVAKYLALSGVEHARGFSLNVSHKNYLEREIVFAKKVSEALARKGLKNKHAVLETSDNGQPFHGSEINPQGGQTPNYTQPGEIPPCRTKTQKTPCTALGVPPTTDVDNRAWGLPADVGRIAAKYVDAYLWISRPWLPDQGEGGTKFSPEYAELLKKTWTFSPYFTGTP
;
A
#
# COMPACT_ATOMS: atom_id res chain seq x y z
N MET A 1 8.01 -64.58 -18.34
CA MET A 1 6.89 -65.27 -17.68
C MET A 1 5.63 -64.42 -17.83
N HIS A 2 4.66 -64.99 -18.54
CA HIS A 2 3.22 -64.71 -18.67
C HIS A 2 2.61 -63.29 -18.64
N THR A 3 2.04 -62.94 -19.80
CA THR A 3 0.80 -62.18 -20.08
C THR A 3 -0.49 -62.81 -19.52
N ARG A 4 -1.50 -61.96 -19.20
CA ARG A 4 -2.99 -62.06 -19.41
C ARG A 4 -3.80 -61.60 -18.17
N VAL A 5 -5.04 -61.09 -18.16
CA VAL A 5 -6.02 -60.41 -19.07
C VAL A 5 -7.28 -60.07 -18.19
N ALA A 6 -8.00 -58.98 -18.54
CA ALA A 6 -9.47 -58.70 -18.42
C ALA A 6 -10.25 -58.29 -17.12
N ARG A 7 -10.95 -57.13 -17.29
CA ARG A 7 -12.43 -56.83 -17.21
C ARG A 7 -13.18 -56.55 -15.88
N GLY A 8 -13.98 -55.46 -15.95
CA GLY A 8 -15.27 -55.20 -15.25
C GLY A 8 -15.57 -53.69 -15.13
N LEU A 9 -16.43 -53.06 -15.98
CA LEU A 9 -17.85 -52.65 -15.75
C LEU A 9 -18.09 -51.87 -14.43
N ALA A 10 -18.88 -50.79 -14.28
CA ALA A 10 -19.83 -50.04 -15.12
C ALA A 10 -20.41 -48.81 -14.32
N VAL A 11 -20.85 -47.74 -15.02
CA VAL A 11 -22.09 -46.92 -14.83
C VAL A 11 -22.19 -46.06 -13.53
N THR A 12 -22.52 -44.75 -13.47
CA THR A 12 -23.55 -43.92 -14.14
C THR A 12 -23.25 -42.41 -14.01
N LEU A 13 -23.61 -41.63 -15.04
CA LEU A 13 -23.73 -40.16 -15.07
C LEU A 13 -25.13 -39.73 -14.60
N ALA A 14 -25.27 -38.58 -13.91
CA ALA A 14 -26.55 -37.86 -13.87
C ALA A 14 -26.32 -36.34 -13.84
N ALA A 15 -26.71 -35.69 -14.94
CA ALA A 15 -26.87 -34.25 -15.08
C ALA A 15 -28.34 -33.88 -14.87
N CYS A 16 -28.63 -32.75 -14.23
CA CYS A 16 -29.99 -32.20 -14.14
C CYS A 16 -30.14 -30.98 -15.06
N LEU A 17 -31.16 -31.04 -15.92
CA LEU A 17 -31.64 -30.00 -16.82
C LEU A 17 -33.03 -29.52 -16.33
N ALA A 18 -33.29 -28.24 -16.49
CA ALA A 18 -34.51 -27.51 -16.11
C ALA A 18 -35.75 -27.91 -16.94
N ILE A 19 -36.97 -27.77 -16.37
CA ILE A 19 -38.23 -27.40 -17.06
C ILE A 19 -39.19 -26.68 -16.08
N ALA A 20 -39.79 -25.59 -16.55
CA ALA A 20 -40.85 -24.80 -15.93
C ALA A 20 -42.26 -25.31 -16.28
N LEU A 21 -43.30 -25.03 -15.48
CA LEU A 21 -44.68 -24.79 -15.97
C LEU A 21 -45.65 -24.21 -14.92
N LEU A 22 -46.54 -23.38 -15.47
CA LEU A 22 -47.63 -22.56 -14.95
C LEU A 22 -48.66 -23.22 -14.01
N GLY A 23 -49.34 -22.39 -13.20
CA GLY A 23 -50.67 -22.68 -12.64
C GLY A 23 -51.35 -21.42 -12.08
N ALA A 24 -52.52 -21.07 -12.61
CA ALA A 24 -53.21 -19.80 -12.48
C ALA A 24 -54.29 -19.76 -11.36
N ALA A 25 -54.61 -18.53 -10.96
CA ALA A 25 -55.80 -17.94 -10.33
C ALA A 25 -56.98 -18.83 -9.85
N SER A 26 -57.50 -18.48 -8.66
CA SER A 26 -58.94 -18.47 -8.36
C SER A 26 -59.28 -17.29 -7.44
N ALA A 27 -60.43 -16.67 -7.70
CA ALA A 27 -61.01 -15.53 -6.98
C ALA A 27 -62.45 -15.86 -6.56
N ALA A 28 -63.02 -15.00 -5.69
CA ALA A 28 -64.34 -14.99 -5.03
C ALA A 28 -64.33 -15.61 -3.61
N SER A 29 -64.94 -15.04 -2.57
CA SER A 29 -66.11 -14.15 -2.47
C SER A 29 -66.04 -13.29 -1.18
N ALA A 30 -66.74 -12.15 -1.22
CA ALA A 30 -66.86 -11.13 -0.19
C ALA A 30 -67.59 -11.59 1.09
N ASP A 31 -67.27 -10.96 2.22
CA ASP A 31 -68.30 -10.51 3.16
C ASP A 31 -67.91 -9.17 3.81
N ASN A 32 -68.92 -8.36 4.09
CA ASN A 32 -68.89 -6.92 4.24
C ASN A 32 -69.22 -6.58 5.71
N ASP A 33 -68.27 -6.03 6.46
CA ASP A 33 -68.59 -5.41 7.75
C ASP A 33 -67.77 -4.14 7.98
N ARG A 34 -68.46 -2.99 7.91
CA ARG A 34 -67.92 -1.65 8.15
C ARG A 34 -67.78 -1.40 9.66
N LYS A 35 -66.56 -1.13 10.12
CA LYS A 35 -66.30 -0.33 11.33
C LYS A 35 -65.65 1.01 10.96
N PRO A 36 -65.95 2.10 11.70
CA PRO A 36 -65.56 3.46 11.34
C PRO A 36 -64.05 3.69 11.53
N GLY A 37 -63.49 4.53 10.66
CA GLY A 37 -62.07 4.66 10.43
C GLY A 37 -61.27 5.21 11.60
N HIS A 38 -60.18 4.51 11.92
CA HIS A 38 -58.94 5.15 12.29
C HIS A 38 -58.13 5.35 11.01
N ARG A 39 -57.92 6.61 10.61
CA ARG A 39 -56.78 6.96 9.76
C ARG A 39 -55.53 6.60 10.56
N ALA A 40 -55.00 5.41 10.33
CA ALA A 40 -53.59 5.18 10.58
C ALA A 40 -52.87 6.23 9.71
N GLY A 41 -52.25 7.21 10.35
CA GLY A 41 -51.32 8.08 9.66
C GLY A 41 -50.32 7.17 8.97
N ILE A 42 -50.28 7.23 7.64
CA ILE A 42 -49.20 6.60 6.89
C ILE A 42 -47.95 7.36 7.35
N LEU A 43 -47.22 6.78 8.30
CA LEU A 43 -45.87 7.23 8.59
C LEU A 43 -45.13 7.20 7.26
N PRO A 44 -44.47 8.32 6.88
CA PRO A 44 -43.66 8.33 5.68
C PRO A 44 -42.65 7.18 5.76
N PRO A 45 -42.29 6.56 4.62
CA PRO A 45 -41.33 5.46 4.63
C PRO A 45 -40.07 5.91 5.39
N ALA A 46 -39.60 5.06 6.30
CA ALA A 46 -38.39 5.30 7.07
C ALA A 46 -37.26 5.72 6.14
N ALA A 47 -36.48 6.71 6.57
CA ALA A 47 -35.32 7.13 5.79
C ALA A 47 -34.38 5.93 5.60
N GLY A 48 -33.90 5.72 4.37
CA GLY A 48 -32.79 4.78 4.14
C GLY A 48 -31.51 5.26 4.85
N PRO A 49 -30.42 4.48 4.81
CA PRO A 49 -29.15 4.95 5.34
C PRO A 49 -28.66 6.15 4.53
N PRO A 50 -27.93 7.09 5.15
CA PRO A 50 -27.12 8.07 4.43
C PRO A 50 -26.29 7.40 3.33
N GLN A 51 -26.02 8.13 2.25
CA GLN A 51 -25.24 7.60 1.13
C GLN A 51 -23.83 8.20 1.14
N ASN A 52 -22.89 7.55 0.47
CA ASN A 52 -21.54 8.08 0.24
C ASN A 52 -20.87 8.65 1.50
N LEU A 53 -20.98 7.94 2.63
CA LEU A 53 -20.27 8.30 3.85
C LEU A 53 -18.76 8.28 3.57
N GLN A 54 -18.09 9.38 3.92
CA GLN A 54 -16.65 9.54 3.81
C GLN A 54 -16.11 10.08 5.13
N THR A 55 -15.04 9.45 5.60
CA THR A 55 -14.30 9.87 6.79
C THR A 55 -12.84 10.10 6.43
N THR A 56 -12.30 11.23 6.92
CA THR A 56 -10.92 11.66 6.66
C THR A 56 -10.35 12.33 7.89
N VAL A 57 -9.12 11.96 8.25
CA VAL A 57 -8.36 12.64 9.32
C VAL A 57 -8.03 14.06 8.87
N VAL A 58 -8.35 15.06 9.69
CA VAL A 58 -8.14 16.48 9.37
C VAL A 58 -6.65 16.82 9.46
N PRO A 59 -6.02 17.31 8.38
CA PRO A 59 -4.60 17.62 8.38
C PRO A 59 -4.13 18.57 9.49
N GLY A 60 -3.13 18.13 10.25
CA GLY A 60 -2.52 18.91 11.32
C GLY A 60 -3.42 19.15 12.55
N ARG A 61 -4.53 18.39 12.68
CA ARG A 61 -5.45 18.46 13.82
C ARG A 61 -5.78 17.05 14.31
N ASN A 62 -6.04 16.90 15.61
CA ASN A 62 -6.59 15.67 16.17
C ASN A 62 -8.11 15.68 15.98
N ALA A 63 -8.55 15.53 14.74
CA ALA A 63 -9.96 15.62 14.36
C ALA A 63 -10.26 14.75 13.13
N ILE A 64 -11.50 14.30 13.00
CA ILE A 64 -12.00 13.51 11.87
C ILE A 64 -13.13 14.29 11.19
N SER A 65 -12.97 14.58 9.91
CA SER A 65 -14.05 15.10 9.07
C SER A 65 -14.92 13.94 8.60
N VAL A 66 -16.22 14.09 8.78
CA VAL A 66 -17.25 13.12 8.37
C VAL A 66 -18.20 13.84 7.41
N THR A 67 -18.37 13.32 6.21
CA THR A 67 -19.29 13.87 5.20
C THR A 67 -20.14 12.76 4.61
N TRP A 68 -21.38 13.07 4.25
CA TRP A 68 -22.30 12.10 3.65
C TRP A 68 -23.24 12.80 2.66
N GLU A 69 -24.03 11.99 1.97
CA GLU A 69 -25.19 12.41 1.19
C GLU A 69 -26.47 11.98 1.88
N ALA A 70 -27.54 12.75 1.65
CA ALA A 70 -28.86 12.40 2.17
C ALA A 70 -29.32 11.02 1.64
N PRO A 71 -30.13 10.28 2.41
CA PRO A 71 -30.65 9.00 1.95
C PRO A 71 -31.42 9.11 0.64
N ALA A 72 -31.32 8.09 -0.22
CA ALA A 72 -32.03 8.09 -1.49
C ALA A 72 -33.57 8.12 -1.28
N GLY A 73 -34.27 9.05 -1.93
CA GLY A 73 -35.73 9.18 -1.91
C GLY A 73 -36.24 10.56 -1.43
N LEU A 74 -37.49 10.63 -0.99
CA LEU A 74 -38.09 11.78 -0.27
C LEU A 74 -38.29 11.46 1.23
N PRO A 75 -37.25 11.09 2.00
CA PRO A 75 -37.43 10.79 3.41
C PRO A 75 -37.61 12.08 4.22
N LEU A 76 -38.50 12.03 5.23
CA LEU A 76 -38.49 13.01 6.31
C LEU A 76 -37.33 12.64 7.24
N VAL A 77 -36.21 13.36 7.13
CA VAL A 77 -35.10 13.29 8.09
C VAL A 77 -35.27 14.46 9.07
N LEU A 78 -35.26 14.20 10.39
CA LEU A 78 -35.35 15.27 11.40
C LEU A 78 -34.00 15.76 11.89
N ASP A 79 -33.02 14.85 11.93
CA ASP A 79 -31.62 15.16 12.19
C ASP A 79 -30.75 13.98 11.71
N TYR A 80 -29.44 14.22 11.73
CA TYR A 80 -28.45 13.16 11.62
C TYR A 80 -27.70 13.03 12.93
N GLU A 81 -27.52 11.79 13.38
CA GLU A 81 -26.72 11.44 14.54
C GLU A 81 -25.40 10.83 14.07
N ILE A 82 -24.30 11.32 14.61
CA ILE A 82 -22.95 10.86 14.33
C ILE A 82 -22.50 10.01 15.50
N LEU A 83 -22.10 8.78 15.21
CA LEU A 83 -21.60 7.83 16.20
C LEU A 83 -20.13 7.52 15.96
N LEU A 84 -19.39 7.35 17.05
CA LEU A 84 -18.02 6.89 17.10
C LEU A 84 -17.97 5.67 18.02
N ASP A 85 -17.56 4.51 17.51
CA ASP A 85 -17.59 3.21 18.20
C ASP A 85 -18.96 2.92 18.86
N GLY A 86 -20.03 3.26 18.13
CA GLY A 86 -21.42 3.13 18.60
C GLY A 86 -21.86 4.16 19.64
N GLN A 87 -20.99 5.09 20.07
CA GLN A 87 -21.35 6.18 20.98
C GLN A 87 -21.75 7.43 20.21
N LEU A 88 -22.86 8.08 20.60
CA LEU A 88 -23.29 9.34 20.01
C LEU A 88 -22.28 10.45 20.34
N VAL A 89 -21.65 11.02 19.33
CA VAL A 89 -20.69 12.12 19.46
C VAL A 89 -21.22 13.46 18.93
N GLY A 90 -22.31 13.45 18.15
CA GLY A 90 -22.91 14.68 17.67
C GLY A 90 -24.26 14.49 16.98
N THR A 91 -25.02 15.58 16.90
CA THR A 91 -26.30 15.63 16.17
C THR A 91 -26.36 16.91 15.33
N VAL A 92 -26.76 16.79 14.06
CA VAL A 92 -26.87 17.93 13.13
C VAL A 92 -28.23 17.98 12.46
N LEU A 93 -28.62 19.19 12.03
CA LEU A 93 -29.88 19.41 11.32
C LEU A 93 -29.92 18.67 9.96
N PRO A 94 -31.11 18.38 9.40
CA PRO A 94 -31.27 17.60 8.16
C PRO A 94 -30.61 18.20 6.92
N VAL A 95 -30.41 19.51 6.93
CA VAL A 95 -29.76 20.27 5.84
C VAL A 95 -28.24 20.18 5.90
N THR A 96 -27.70 19.69 7.01
CA THR A 96 -26.26 19.58 7.26
C THR A 96 -25.83 18.14 6.97
N THR A 97 -24.90 17.97 6.04
CA THR A 97 -24.38 16.66 5.64
C THR A 97 -22.89 16.49 5.91
N SER A 98 -22.41 17.18 6.95
CA SER A 98 -21.04 17.07 7.43
C SER A 98 -20.94 17.31 8.94
N TYR A 99 -19.93 16.71 9.56
CA TYR A 99 -19.56 16.87 10.96
C TYR A 99 -18.04 16.79 11.10
N THR A 100 -17.47 17.41 12.13
CA THR A 100 -16.05 17.22 12.46
C THR A 100 -15.96 16.74 13.90
N ILE A 101 -15.56 15.50 14.09
CA ILE A 101 -15.27 14.92 15.40
C ILE A 101 -13.93 15.48 15.85
N THR A 102 -13.89 16.06 17.05
CA THR A 102 -12.72 16.70 17.65
C THR A 102 -12.39 16.06 18.99
N THR A 103 -11.30 16.52 19.62
CA THR A 103 -10.94 16.13 21.00
C THR A 103 -11.98 16.51 22.03
N ASP A 104 -12.86 17.47 21.73
CA ASP A 104 -13.97 17.84 22.63
C ASP A 104 -15.12 16.83 22.56
N ASP A 105 -15.22 16.09 21.46
CA ASP A 105 -16.24 15.05 21.23
C ASP A 105 -15.77 13.67 21.73
N ALA A 106 -14.49 13.33 21.50
CA ALA A 106 -13.89 12.04 21.90
C ALA A 106 -12.35 12.13 22.00
N ASP A 107 -11.73 11.29 22.84
CA ASP A 107 -10.27 11.16 22.90
C ASP A 107 -9.76 10.37 21.69
N LEU A 108 -9.49 11.09 20.60
CA LEU A 108 -8.99 10.51 19.36
C LEU A 108 -7.52 10.11 19.52
N VAL A 109 -7.24 8.83 19.33
CA VAL A 109 -5.92 8.21 19.51
C VAL A 109 -5.34 7.86 18.15
N LEU A 110 -4.14 8.38 17.86
CA LEU A 110 -3.38 8.00 16.66
C LEU A 110 -3.18 6.49 16.62
N GLY A 111 -3.48 5.90 15.47
CA GLY A 111 -3.41 4.48 15.22
C GLY A 111 -4.61 3.67 15.73
N HIS A 112 -5.56 4.27 16.45
CA HIS A 112 -6.79 3.56 16.77
C HIS A 112 -7.69 3.45 15.53
N THR A 113 -8.42 2.33 15.45
CA THR A 113 -9.44 2.11 14.43
C THR A 113 -10.78 2.45 15.05
N TYR A 114 -11.46 3.44 14.48
CA TYR A 114 -12.78 3.87 14.93
C TYR A 114 -13.84 3.40 13.94
N GLU A 115 -14.95 2.91 14.46
CA GLU A 115 -16.18 2.71 13.71
C GLU A 115 -16.98 4.01 13.71
N ILE A 116 -17.11 4.65 12.54
CA ILE A 116 -17.85 5.90 12.42
C ILE A 116 -19.14 5.61 11.68
N ALA A 117 -20.28 5.93 12.31
CA ALA A 117 -21.58 5.76 11.70
C ALA A 117 -22.34 7.09 11.65
N VAL A 118 -23.15 7.26 10.60
CA VAL A 118 -24.15 8.33 10.49
C VAL A 118 -25.52 7.69 10.38
N ARG A 119 -26.40 8.04 11.32
CA ARG A 119 -27.82 7.64 11.33
C ARG A 119 -28.69 8.80 10.91
N ALA A 120 -29.66 8.58 10.03
CA ALA A 120 -30.76 9.52 9.82
C ALA A 120 -31.85 9.26 10.86
N ALA A 121 -32.16 10.23 11.73
CA ALA A 121 -33.21 10.03 12.72
C ALA A 121 -34.60 10.25 12.11
N LEU A 122 -35.27 9.13 11.80
CA LEU A 122 -36.73 8.87 11.78
C LEU A 122 -37.00 7.51 11.09
N GLY A 123 -37.45 6.51 11.86
CA GLY A 123 -37.74 5.14 11.38
C GLY A 123 -36.71 4.10 11.83
N GLU A 124 -36.84 2.84 11.38
CA GLU A 124 -35.90 1.75 11.73
C GLU A 124 -34.44 2.17 11.50
N ALA A 125 -33.55 1.72 12.39
CA ALA A 125 -32.18 2.20 12.52
C ALA A 125 -31.30 1.81 11.31
N ALA A 126 -31.37 2.60 10.24
CA ALA A 126 -30.50 2.48 9.08
C ALA A 126 -29.31 3.44 9.22
N TYR A 127 -28.10 2.90 9.11
CA TYR A 127 -26.85 3.66 9.23
C TYR A 127 -26.02 3.47 7.97
N ALA A 128 -25.27 4.51 7.63
CA ALA A 128 -24.02 4.33 6.89
C ALA A 128 -22.91 4.21 7.90
N GLU A 129 -21.99 3.27 7.70
CA GLU A 129 -20.89 3.00 8.61
C GLU A 129 -19.59 2.91 7.81
N GLN A 130 -18.52 3.47 8.39
CA GLN A 130 -17.18 3.39 7.85
C GLN A 130 -16.18 3.23 8.99
N THR A 131 -15.35 2.20 8.87
CA THR A 131 -14.19 2.02 9.74
C THR A 131 -13.06 2.94 9.27
N LEU A 132 -12.58 3.83 10.15
CA LEU A 132 -11.44 4.71 9.92
C LEU A 132 -10.29 4.38 10.86
N TYR A 133 -9.12 4.15 10.29
CA TYR A 133 -7.87 4.11 11.04
C TYR A 133 -7.27 5.52 11.09
N ILE A 134 -6.98 6.04 12.29
CA ILE A 134 -6.35 7.36 12.40
C ILE A 134 -4.86 7.23 12.08
N ALA A 135 -4.49 7.48 10.83
CA ALA A 135 -3.11 7.59 10.43
C ALA A 135 -2.52 8.98 10.74
N PRO A 136 -1.19 9.10 10.95
CA PRO A 136 -0.53 10.39 11.01
C PRO A 136 -0.70 11.15 9.69
N VAL A 137 -1.18 12.39 9.76
CA VAL A 137 -1.32 13.23 8.57
C VAL A 137 0.05 13.61 8.03
N THR A 138 0.23 13.50 6.72
CA THR A 138 1.43 13.96 6.04
C THR A 138 1.64 15.48 6.18
N VAL A 139 2.80 15.88 6.68
CA VAL A 139 3.20 17.28 6.89
C VAL A 139 4.13 17.75 5.78
N ALA A 140 3.92 18.98 5.32
CA ALA A 140 4.85 19.61 4.39
C ALA A 140 6.05 20.15 5.18
N GLN A 141 7.21 19.54 4.96
CA GLN A 141 8.48 20.00 5.53
C GLN A 141 8.81 21.41 5.05
N ARG A 142 9.20 22.31 5.97
CA ARG A 142 9.62 23.68 5.60
C ARG A 142 10.82 23.69 4.65
N ALA A 143 11.72 22.72 4.81
CA ALA A 143 12.89 22.56 3.95
C ALA A 143 12.58 21.96 2.57
N ASN A 144 11.37 21.41 2.38
CA ASN A 144 10.90 20.82 1.13
C ASN A 144 9.40 21.09 0.93
N PRO A 145 9.00 22.35 0.72
CA PRO A 145 7.58 22.73 0.61
C PRO A 145 6.93 22.21 -0.67
N SER A 146 7.73 21.71 -1.63
CA SER A 146 7.28 21.15 -2.90
C SER A 146 7.07 19.63 -2.88
N ASN A 147 7.14 19.01 -1.70
CA ASN A 147 7.01 17.56 -1.57
C ASN A 147 5.64 17.10 -2.09
N PRO A 148 5.58 16.31 -3.19
CA PRO A 148 4.32 15.90 -3.79
C PRO A 148 3.53 14.92 -2.91
N LEU A 149 4.20 14.27 -1.95
CA LEU A 149 3.60 13.29 -1.05
C LEU A 149 3.01 13.93 0.21
N ALA A 150 3.32 15.20 0.49
CA ALA A 150 2.89 15.90 1.69
C ALA A 150 1.58 16.68 1.52
N GLY A 151 0.96 17.05 2.64
CA GLY A 151 -0.22 17.91 2.68
C GLY A 151 -1.48 17.22 2.17
N ARG A 152 -1.52 15.89 2.21
CA ARG A 152 -2.64 15.06 1.74
C ARG A 152 -2.74 13.76 2.51
N GLU A 153 -3.91 13.16 2.52
CA GLU A 153 -4.09 11.81 3.02
C GLU A 153 -3.48 10.79 2.05
N TRP A 154 -2.95 9.69 2.59
CA TRP A 154 -2.53 8.53 1.82
C TRP A 154 -3.61 7.46 1.92
N GLY A 155 -3.96 6.87 0.78
CA GLY A 155 -5.04 5.91 0.69
C GLY A 155 -4.67 4.54 1.25
N VAL A 156 -5.54 3.98 2.07
CA VAL A 156 -5.45 2.59 2.57
C VAL A 156 -6.22 1.68 1.63
N TYR A 157 -5.53 0.72 1.03
CA TYR A 157 -6.20 -0.26 0.17
C TYR A 157 -6.65 -1.49 0.95
N THR A 158 -7.96 -1.70 1.02
CA THR A 158 -8.63 -2.80 1.73
C THR A 158 -9.26 -3.83 0.77
N GLY A 159 -8.62 -4.04 -0.39
CA GLY A 159 -9.10 -5.01 -1.38
C GLY A 159 -8.31 -6.31 -1.42
N LEU A 160 -8.72 -7.23 -2.30
CA LEU A 160 -8.19 -8.60 -2.40
C LEU A 160 -6.75 -8.69 -2.98
N GLN A 161 -6.11 -7.58 -3.31
CA GLN A 161 -4.69 -7.58 -3.68
C GLN A 161 -3.77 -7.39 -2.46
N ASP A 162 -4.31 -6.93 -1.31
CA ASP A 162 -3.55 -6.80 -0.08
C ASP A 162 -3.59 -8.11 0.71
N GLN A 163 -2.44 -8.78 0.77
CA GLN A 163 -2.29 -10.03 1.50
C GLN A 163 -2.53 -9.85 3.00
N ALA A 164 -2.17 -8.69 3.56
CA ALA A 164 -2.35 -8.39 4.98
C ALA A 164 -3.84 -8.27 5.30
N TYR A 165 -4.57 -7.48 4.52
CA TYR A 165 -6.02 -7.34 4.65
C TYR A 165 -6.77 -8.68 4.48
N ILE A 166 -6.40 -9.51 3.49
CA ILE A 166 -7.01 -10.83 3.30
C ILE A 166 -6.79 -11.73 4.53
N GLY A 167 -5.57 -11.73 5.08
CA GLY A 167 -5.25 -12.52 6.25
C GLY A 167 -5.99 -12.03 7.50
N TRP A 168 -5.91 -10.73 7.73
CA TRP A 168 -6.58 -10.03 8.83
C TRP A 168 -8.09 -10.28 8.83
N ASN A 169 -8.74 -10.27 7.65
CA ASN A 169 -10.18 -10.49 7.55
C ASN A 169 -10.66 -11.88 8.01
N LYS A 170 -9.74 -12.86 8.10
CA LYS A 170 -10.03 -14.22 8.55
C LYS A 170 -9.85 -14.40 10.07
N LEU A 171 -9.37 -13.39 10.77
CA LEU A 171 -9.13 -13.44 12.21
C LEU A 171 -10.44 -13.32 13.01
N GLY A 172 -10.42 -13.81 14.25
CA GLY A 172 -11.49 -13.54 15.21
C GLY A 172 -11.49 -12.07 15.66
N PRO A 173 -12.61 -11.55 16.23
CA PRO A 173 -12.76 -10.13 16.56
C PRO A 173 -11.60 -9.54 17.37
N ALA A 174 -11.20 -10.18 18.47
CA ALA A 174 -10.11 -9.70 19.32
C ALA A 174 -8.76 -9.56 18.57
N GLN A 175 -8.43 -10.52 17.70
CA GLN A 175 -7.21 -10.46 16.89
C GLN A 175 -7.33 -9.46 15.73
N LYS A 176 -8.53 -9.21 15.21
CA LYS A 176 -8.75 -8.13 14.24
C LYS A 176 -8.43 -6.79 14.86
N ASP A 177 -8.93 -6.51 16.05
CA ASP A 177 -8.65 -5.27 16.76
C ASP A 177 -7.15 -5.16 17.06
N GLU A 178 -6.55 -6.25 17.55
CA GLU A 178 -5.13 -6.26 17.91
C GLU A 178 -4.20 -6.01 16.71
N LEU A 179 -4.53 -6.57 15.54
CA LEU A 179 -3.68 -6.56 14.36
C LEU A 179 -4.18 -5.62 13.24
N ALA A 180 -5.14 -4.75 13.54
CA ALA A 180 -5.73 -3.79 12.60
C ALA A 180 -4.68 -2.94 11.88
N LEU A 181 -3.62 -2.54 12.58
CA LEU A 181 -2.45 -1.84 12.01
C LEU A 181 -2.00 -2.44 10.67
N PHE A 182 -1.82 -3.75 10.57
CA PHE A 182 -1.25 -4.36 9.37
C PHE A 182 -2.21 -4.31 8.17
N ALA A 183 -3.51 -4.35 8.46
CA ALA A 183 -4.56 -4.17 7.45
C ALA A 183 -4.72 -2.70 7.06
N MET A 184 -4.64 -1.79 8.04
CA MET A 184 -5.11 -0.42 7.88
C MET A 184 -4.01 0.63 7.72
N ILE A 185 -2.74 0.30 7.94
CA ILE A 185 -1.65 1.23 7.65
C ILE A 185 -1.43 1.35 6.14
N GLU A 186 -1.09 2.55 5.70
CA GLU A 186 -0.76 2.85 4.32
C GLU A 186 0.50 2.11 3.90
N LYS A 187 0.43 1.43 2.76
CA LYS A 187 1.54 0.61 2.28
C LYS A 187 1.46 0.44 0.78
N ALA A 188 2.62 0.27 0.16
CA ALA A 188 2.72 0.13 -1.27
C ALA A 188 2.17 -1.23 -1.73
N THR A 189 1.35 -1.21 -2.78
CA THR A 189 0.85 -2.45 -3.41
C THR A 189 1.69 -2.82 -4.63
N TYR A 190 2.12 -4.08 -4.70
CA TYR A 190 2.97 -4.57 -5.77
C TYR A 190 2.18 -4.95 -7.02
N PHE A 191 2.74 -4.58 -8.18
CA PHE A 191 2.33 -4.94 -9.52
C PHE A 191 3.51 -5.61 -10.23
N GLY A 192 3.42 -6.93 -10.41
CA GLY A 192 4.45 -7.75 -11.07
C GLY A 192 3.87 -8.74 -12.07
N ARG A 193 4.69 -9.72 -12.51
CA ARG A 193 4.33 -10.69 -13.58
C ARG A 193 3.15 -11.61 -13.26
N TRP A 194 2.72 -11.70 -12.01
CA TRP A 194 1.56 -12.49 -11.61
C TRP A 194 0.23 -11.87 -12.06
N ILE A 195 0.28 -10.65 -12.61
CA ILE A 195 -0.85 -10.00 -13.29
C ILE A 195 -0.56 -10.06 -14.79
N GLY A 196 -1.54 -10.51 -15.59
CA GLY A 196 -1.37 -10.58 -17.04
C GLY A 196 -1.24 -9.20 -17.69
N ASP A 197 -0.56 -9.15 -18.84
CA ASP A 197 -0.30 -7.89 -19.55
C ASP A 197 -1.57 -7.10 -19.87
N ASP A 198 -2.66 -7.80 -20.18
CA ASP A 198 -3.96 -7.22 -20.53
C ASP A 198 -4.87 -7.00 -19.31
N GLU A 199 -4.53 -7.59 -18.17
CA GLU A 199 -5.32 -7.48 -16.94
C GLU A 199 -4.88 -6.29 -16.09
N VAL A 200 -3.62 -5.85 -16.23
CA VAL A 200 -3.02 -4.84 -15.36
C VAL A 200 -3.78 -3.52 -15.37
N THR A 201 -4.36 -3.09 -16.51
CA THR A 201 -5.17 -1.87 -16.57
C THR A 201 -6.34 -1.94 -15.59
N THR A 202 -7.09 -3.04 -15.62
CA THR A 202 -8.27 -3.23 -14.75
C THR A 202 -7.86 -3.37 -13.30
N LYS A 203 -6.77 -4.10 -13.01
CA LYS A 203 -6.26 -4.27 -11.64
C LYS A 203 -5.78 -2.95 -11.03
N VAL A 204 -5.07 -2.13 -11.79
CA VAL A 204 -4.61 -0.81 -11.32
C VAL A 204 -5.79 0.11 -11.06
N ARG A 205 -6.80 0.16 -11.95
CA ARG A 205 -8.01 0.97 -11.72
C ARG A 205 -8.75 0.56 -10.45
N ALA A 206 -8.95 -0.75 -10.26
CA ALA A 206 -9.61 -1.27 -9.06
C ALA A 206 -8.79 -0.98 -7.79
N TYR A 207 -7.46 -1.10 -7.86
CA TYR A 207 -6.57 -0.75 -6.77
C TYR A 207 -6.67 0.73 -6.39
N VAL A 208 -6.52 1.62 -7.36
CA VAL A 208 -6.59 3.08 -7.14
C VAL A 208 -7.95 3.46 -6.58
N ALA A 209 -9.05 3.00 -7.17
CA ALA A 209 -10.39 3.30 -6.69
C ALA A 209 -10.60 2.82 -5.24
N GLY A 210 -10.10 1.62 -4.90
CA GLY A 210 -10.16 1.09 -3.54
C GLY A 210 -9.30 1.86 -2.55
N ALA A 211 -8.08 2.24 -2.93
CA ALA A 211 -7.17 3.00 -2.07
C ALA A 211 -7.67 4.43 -1.83
N GLN A 212 -8.28 5.03 -2.84
CA GLN A 212 -8.81 6.39 -2.78
C GLN A 212 -10.19 6.46 -2.10
N ALA A 213 -10.94 5.35 -2.06
CA ALA A 213 -12.23 5.24 -1.38
C ALA A 213 -13.21 6.38 -1.72
N GLY A 214 -13.23 6.80 -2.99
CA GLY A 214 -14.09 7.90 -3.47
C GLY A 214 -13.46 9.30 -3.38
N ASP A 215 -12.33 9.47 -2.69
CA ASP A 215 -11.59 10.74 -2.65
C ASP A 215 -10.39 10.71 -3.63
N PRO A 216 -10.52 11.37 -4.81
CA PRO A 216 -9.47 11.39 -5.82
C PRO A 216 -8.20 12.15 -5.39
N GLU A 217 -8.21 12.88 -4.26
CA GLU A 217 -7.04 13.58 -3.72
C GLU A 217 -6.18 12.74 -2.78
N LYS A 218 -6.67 11.59 -2.30
CA LYS A 218 -5.85 10.61 -1.58
C LYS A 218 -4.76 10.05 -2.50
N LEU A 219 -3.55 9.92 -1.96
CA LEU A 219 -2.43 9.33 -2.68
C LEU A 219 -2.51 7.80 -2.63
N ALA A 220 -2.51 7.11 -3.77
CA ALA A 220 -2.31 5.66 -3.79
C ALA A 220 -0.82 5.30 -3.97
N LEU A 221 -0.29 4.44 -3.08
CA LEU A 221 1.11 4.00 -3.11
C LEU A 221 1.26 2.66 -3.84
N MET A 222 2.05 2.62 -4.91
CA MET A 222 2.22 1.39 -5.69
C MET A 222 3.68 1.12 -6.07
N THR A 223 3.97 -0.16 -6.31
CA THR A 223 5.29 -0.64 -6.68
C THR A 223 5.22 -1.44 -7.96
N LEU A 224 5.96 -1.02 -8.99
CA LEU A 224 6.12 -1.79 -10.23
C LEU A 224 7.34 -2.71 -10.09
N PHE A 225 7.15 -4.02 -10.02
CA PHE A 225 8.23 -5.00 -9.89
C PHE A 225 8.04 -6.13 -10.91
N ARG A 226 8.54 -5.93 -12.13
CA ARG A 226 8.13 -6.78 -13.28
C ARG A 226 9.21 -7.02 -14.33
N MET A 227 10.40 -6.44 -14.21
CA MET A 227 11.43 -6.63 -15.22
C MET A 227 12.02 -8.03 -15.15
N PHE A 228 11.79 -8.82 -16.19
CA PHE A 228 12.32 -10.17 -16.34
C PHE A 228 13.63 -10.15 -17.18
N PRO A 229 14.66 -10.96 -16.87
CA PRO A 229 14.73 -12.05 -15.87
C PRO A 229 15.29 -11.60 -14.52
N TRP A 230 15.10 -10.35 -14.13
CA TRP A 230 15.41 -9.96 -12.76
C TRP A 230 14.33 -10.53 -11.84
N GLU A 231 13.10 -10.05 -11.99
CA GLU A 231 11.94 -10.60 -11.32
C GLU A 231 11.76 -12.08 -11.72
N GLY A 232 11.55 -12.97 -10.76
CA GLY A 232 11.29 -14.40 -11.00
C GLY A 232 12.50 -15.29 -11.29
N GLU A 233 13.64 -14.76 -11.75
CA GLU A 233 14.86 -15.55 -12.00
C GLU A 233 16.09 -15.04 -11.22
N ALA A 234 16.23 -13.73 -11.00
CA ALA A 234 17.45 -13.08 -10.51
C ALA A 234 18.71 -13.44 -11.34
N ARG A 235 18.53 -13.62 -12.66
CA ARG A 235 19.56 -14.14 -13.60
C ARG A 235 20.08 -13.09 -14.58
N ILE A 236 19.97 -11.80 -14.25
CA ILE A 236 20.38 -10.72 -15.17
C ILE A 236 21.89 -10.74 -15.50
N ASP A 237 22.69 -11.40 -14.68
CA ASP A 237 24.11 -11.69 -14.90
C ASP A 237 24.35 -12.87 -15.85
N GLN A 238 23.38 -13.77 -16.01
CA GLN A 238 23.45 -14.94 -16.88
C GLN A 238 22.77 -14.75 -18.24
N ARG A 239 21.77 -13.88 -18.35
CA ARG A 239 21.19 -13.45 -19.64
C ARG A 239 20.55 -12.06 -19.57
N LEU A 240 20.49 -11.39 -20.71
CA LEU A 240 19.70 -10.18 -20.89
C LEU A 240 18.26 -10.51 -21.33
N PRO A 241 17.29 -9.57 -21.18
CA PRO A 241 15.92 -9.79 -21.63
C PRO A 241 15.83 -10.08 -23.14
N THR A 242 15.05 -11.09 -23.52
CA THR A 242 14.74 -11.43 -24.91
C THR A 242 13.85 -10.34 -25.54
N LYS A 243 13.72 -10.34 -26.88
CA LYS A 243 12.83 -9.39 -27.56
C LYS A 243 11.36 -9.55 -27.13
N ALA A 244 10.91 -10.79 -26.91
CA ALA A 244 9.55 -11.07 -26.46
C ALA A 244 9.31 -10.55 -25.02
N GLU A 245 10.26 -10.80 -24.12
CA GLU A 245 10.22 -10.27 -22.74
C GLU A 245 10.23 -8.72 -22.73
N GLN A 246 11.02 -8.09 -23.60
CA GLN A 246 11.01 -6.63 -23.77
C GLN A 246 9.66 -6.10 -24.28
N ALA A 247 9.05 -6.78 -25.27
CA ALA A 247 7.76 -6.37 -25.83
C ALA A 247 6.63 -6.52 -24.80
N SER A 248 6.61 -7.64 -24.08
CA SER A 248 5.69 -7.87 -22.97
C SER A 248 5.89 -6.82 -21.86
N TYR A 249 7.15 -6.56 -21.48
CA TYR A 249 7.49 -5.52 -20.49
C TYR A 249 6.90 -4.16 -20.88
N ARG A 250 7.08 -3.74 -22.14
CA ARG A 250 6.51 -2.48 -22.65
C ARG A 250 4.99 -2.48 -22.64
N ARG A 251 4.36 -3.56 -23.12
CA ARG A 251 2.90 -3.68 -23.15
C ARG A 251 2.29 -3.44 -21.77
N TYR A 252 2.78 -4.13 -20.74
CA TYR A 252 2.18 -3.95 -19.42
C TYR A 252 2.54 -2.66 -18.73
N VAL A 253 3.71 -2.06 -18.95
CA VAL A 253 3.97 -0.70 -18.41
C VAL A 253 3.03 0.32 -19.05
N THR A 254 2.78 0.21 -20.37
CA THR A 254 1.78 1.04 -21.06
C THR A 254 0.39 0.83 -20.46
N ASN A 255 -0.03 -0.42 -20.26
CA ASN A 255 -1.34 -0.75 -19.71
C ASN A 255 -1.48 -0.32 -18.22
N LEU A 256 -0.40 -0.44 -17.44
CA LEU A 256 -0.35 0.06 -16.07
C LEU A 256 -0.49 1.58 -16.05
N ALA A 257 0.20 2.31 -16.93
CA ALA A 257 0.06 3.75 -17.07
C ALA A 257 -1.37 4.16 -17.48
N GLN A 258 -2.01 3.42 -18.38
CA GLN A 258 -3.43 3.61 -18.73
C GLN A 258 -4.39 3.31 -17.55
N GLY A 259 -4.00 2.40 -16.66
CA GLY A 259 -4.73 2.09 -15.44
C GLY A 259 -4.62 3.21 -14.41
N ILE A 260 -3.44 3.85 -14.30
CA ILE A 260 -3.21 5.05 -13.48
C ILE A 260 -4.03 6.22 -14.03
N GLY A 261 -3.92 6.51 -15.33
CA GLY A 261 -4.60 7.64 -15.96
C GLY A 261 -4.23 8.97 -15.29
N ASP A 262 -5.24 9.73 -14.89
CA ASP A 262 -5.08 10.99 -14.16
C ASP A 262 -5.05 10.81 -12.63
N SER A 263 -5.02 9.57 -12.12
CA SER A 263 -5.07 9.30 -10.68
C SER A 263 -3.83 9.78 -9.94
N ARG A 264 -4.01 10.19 -8.67
CA ARG A 264 -2.91 10.64 -7.82
C ARG A 264 -2.21 9.43 -7.21
N VAL A 265 -1.04 9.11 -7.75
CA VAL A 265 -0.29 7.92 -7.35
C VAL A 265 1.17 8.26 -7.07
N ALA A 266 1.79 7.56 -6.14
CA ALA A 266 3.24 7.47 -6.06
C ALA A 266 3.68 6.07 -6.50
N VAL A 267 4.64 6.02 -7.43
CA VAL A 267 5.10 4.76 -8.03
C VAL A 267 6.58 4.53 -7.70
N ILE A 268 6.85 3.45 -6.98
CA ILE A 268 8.19 2.92 -6.78
C ILE A 268 8.51 1.99 -7.95
N VAL A 269 9.49 2.36 -8.75
CA VAL A 269 9.83 1.65 -9.99
C VAL A 269 10.97 0.69 -9.75
N GLN A 270 10.66 -0.59 -9.96
CA GLN A 270 11.57 -1.71 -10.00
C GLN A 270 12.47 -1.81 -8.77
N PRO A 271 11.91 -2.23 -7.60
CA PRO A 271 12.71 -2.69 -6.48
C PRO A 271 13.90 -3.53 -6.93
N ASP A 272 14.99 -3.39 -6.19
CA ASP A 272 16.32 -3.91 -6.48
C ASP A 272 16.99 -3.28 -7.72
N GLY A 273 16.60 -2.06 -8.07
CA GLY A 273 16.99 -1.43 -9.35
C GLY A 273 18.51 -1.34 -9.56
N TYR A 274 19.31 -1.42 -8.49
CA TYR A 274 20.77 -1.48 -8.56
C TYR A 274 21.31 -2.69 -9.36
N PHE A 275 20.48 -3.71 -9.63
CA PHE A 275 20.85 -4.81 -10.53
C PHE A 275 21.30 -4.32 -11.92
N VAL A 276 20.87 -3.15 -12.39
CA VAL A 276 21.30 -2.60 -13.69
C VAL A 276 22.82 -2.41 -13.78
N LYS A 277 23.47 -2.13 -12.64
CA LYS A 277 24.94 -2.10 -12.55
C LYS A 277 25.51 -3.49 -12.75
N LYS A 278 24.98 -4.48 -12.03
CA LYS A 278 25.39 -5.90 -12.14
C LYS A 278 25.25 -6.39 -13.58
N ALA A 279 24.13 -6.05 -14.23
CA ALA A 279 23.89 -6.35 -15.64
C ALA A 279 24.95 -5.69 -16.54
N PHE A 280 25.22 -4.39 -16.35
CA PHE A 280 26.23 -3.71 -17.16
C PHE A 280 27.61 -4.37 -17.01
N GLU A 281 28.04 -4.65 -15.79
CA GLU A 281 29.34 -5.26 -15.50
C GLU A 281 29.47 -6.67 -16.10
N ALA A 282 28.43 -7.49 -16.01
CA ALA A 282 28.42 -8.84 -16.55
C ALA A 282 28.47 -8.90 -18.09
N TRP A 283 27.97 -7.85 -18.76
CA TRP A 283 27.69 -7.88 -20.20
C TRP A 283 28.51 -6.93 -21.05
N VAL A 284 29.07 -5.84 -20.50
CA VAL A 284 29.74 -4.79 -21.31
C VAL A 284 30.88 -5.34 -22.16
N GLY A 285 31.69 -6.25 -21.62
CA GLY A 285 32.79 -6.89 -22.36
C GLY A 285 32.33 -7.91 -23.41
N LYS A 286 31.11 -8.44 -23.29
CA LYS A 286 30.58 -9.51 -24.16
C LYS A 286 29.76 -8.98 -25.33
N VAL A 287 28.93 -7.96 -25.08
CA VAL A 287 27.93 -7.46 -26.04
C VAL A 287 28.07 -5.97 -26.36
N GLY A 288 29.08 -5.31 -25.79
CA GLY A 288 29.32 -3.89 -25.92
C GLY A 288 28.36 -3.02 -25.09
N ARG A 289 28.76 -1.76 -24.89
CA ARG A 289 28.07 -0.79 -24.00
C ARG A 289 26.57 -0.67 -24.28
N ARG A 290 26.16 -0.56 -25.55
CA ARG A 290 24.74 -0.32 -25.92
C ARG A 290 23.81 -1.46 -25.50
N LYS A 291 24.23 -2.71 -25.69
CA LYS A 291 23.45 -3.90 -25.32
C LYS A 291 23.51 -4.14 -23.81
N ALA A 292 24.67 -3.94 -23.18
CA ALA A 292 24.81 -4.08 -21.73
C ALA A 292 23.95 -3.07 -20.93
N LEU A 293 23.71 -1.88 -21.48
CA LEU A 293 22.79 -0.88 -20.92
C LEU A 293 21.31 -1.11 -21.28
N LEU A 294 20.94 -2.27 -21.84
CA LEU A 294 19.54 -2.56 -22.16
C LEU A 294 18.61 -2.43 -20.93
N PRO A 295 18.90 -3.01 -19.75
CA PRO A 295 18.02 -2.88 -18.59
C PRO A 295 17.85 -1.42 -18.14
N ALA A 296 18.93 -0.65 -18.07
CA ALA A 296 18.87 0.77 -17.75
C ALA A 296 17.98 1.56 -18.74
N ARG A 297 18.13 1.30 -20.05
CA ARG A 297 17.26 1.94 -21.08
C ARG A 297 15.79 1.52 -20.97
N MET A 298 15.51 0.31 -20.51
CA MET A 298 14.13 -0.13 -20.25
C MET A 298 13.56 0.62 -19.05
N LEU A 299 14.31 0.77 -17.95
CA LEU A 299 13.89 1.59 -16.81
C LEU A 299 13.70 3.05 -17.17
N ALA A 300 14.59 3.64 -17.99
CA ALA A 300 14.44 5.01 -18.46
C ALA A 300 13.12 5.23 -19.21
N TRP A 301 12.78 4.31 -20.12
CA TRP A 301 11.50 4.35 -20.82
C TRP A 301 10.31 4.15 -19.86
N THR A 302 10.42 3.27 -18.87
CA THR A 302 9.38 3.06 -17.85
C THR A 302 9.13 4.33 -17.04
N VAL A 303 10.19 4.92 -16.48
CA VAL A 303 10.09 6.14 -15.67
C VAL A 303 9.49 7.27 -16.49
N GLN A 304 9.93 7.46 -17.74
CA GLN A 304 9.36 8.46 -18.64
C GLN A 304 7.86 8.22 -18.91
N THR A 305 7.46 6.96 -19.14
CA THR A 305 6.06 6.60 -19.44
C THR A 305 5.15 6.86 -18.25
N LEU A 306 5.60 6.53 -17.04
CA LEU A 306 4.84 6.72 -15.81
C LEU A 306 4.81 8.19 -15.38
N ALA A 307 5.93 8.92 -15.50
CA ALA A 307 6.01 10.34 -15.18
C ALA A 307 5.21 11.23 -16.16
N ALA A 308 4.81 10.69 -17.31
CA ALA A 308 3.90 11.38 -18.23
C ALA A 308 2.44 11.38 -17.73
N GLN A 309 2.09 10.59 -16.70
CA GLN A 309 0.76 10.62 -16.11
C GLN A 309 0.59 11.89 -15.25
N PRO A 310 -0.50 12.68 -15.39
CA PRO A 310 -0.59 14.04 -14.86
C PRO A 310 -0.39 14.19 -13.34
N ARG A 311 -0.82 13.18 -12.56
CA ARG A 311 -0.72 13.19 -11.09
C ARG A 311 0.12 12.03 -10.52
N ALA A 312 0.96 11.42 -11.36
CA ALA A 312 1.89 10.38 -10.89
C ALA A 312 3.21 10.99 -10.41
N THR A 313 3.64 10.58 -9.21
CA THR A 313 4.97 10.87 -8.68
C THR A 313 5.82 9.62 -8.75
N VAL A 314 6.91 9.65 -9.51
CA VAL A 314 7.75 8.46 -9.73
C VAL A 314 9.03 8.54 -8.92
N TYR A 315 9.37 7.43 -8.26
CA TYR A 315 10.65 7.18 -7.60
C TYR A 315 11.29 5.94 -8.21
N LEU A 316 12.48 6.09 -8.78
CA LEU A 316 13.23 4.98 -9.34
C LEU A 316 14.06 4.31 -8.24
N ASP A 317 13.85 3.02 -8.00
CA ASP A 317 14.64 2.31 -7.00
C ASP A 317 16.09 2.13 -7.44
N MET A 318 17.01 2.23 -6.48
CA MET A 318 18.43 1.96 -6.71
C MET A 318 19.07 1.26 -5.52
N GLY A 319 18.36 0.29 -4.93
CA GLY A 319 18.86 -0.56 -3.86
C GLY A 319 19.02 0.18 -2.54
N SER A 320 20.16 0.03 -1.89
CA SER A 320 20.42 0.49 -0.52
C SER A 320 21.89 0.88 -0.37
N GLU A 321 22.23 1.68 0.64
CA GLU A 321 23.61 2.10 0.90
C GLU A 321 24.54 0.89 1.12
N ASP A 322 24.06 -0.13 1.82
CA ASP A 322 24.82 -1.36 2.10
C ASP A 322 25.08 -2.18 0.84
N TRP A 323 24.11 -2.28 -0.08
CA TRP A 323 24.28 -2.95 -1.36
C TRP A 323 25.25 -2.17 -2.27
N ALA A 324 25.09 -0.86 -2.32
CA ALA A 324 26.01 0.02 -3.04
C ALA A 324 27.38 0.10 -2.38
N ARG A 325 27.53 -0.36 -1.13
CA ARG A 325 28.72 -0.20 -0.28
C ARG A 325 29.17 1.26 -0.20
N GLY A 326 28.20 2.16 -0.11
CA GLY A 326 28.44 3.60 -0.12
C GLY A 326 28.91 4.19 -1.46
N ASP A 327 28.88 3.46 -2.58
CA ASP A 327 29.29 3.97 -3.90
C ASP A 327 28.24 4.92 -4.51
N VAL A 328 28.27 6.16 -4.01
CA VAL A 328 27.42 7.28 -4.46
C VAL A 328 27.57 7.53 -5.96
N ALA A 329 28.78 7.41 -6.50
CA ALA A 329 29.08 7.73 -7.89
C ALA A 329 28.44 6.72 -8.84
N ALA A 330 28.50 5.43 -8.51
CA ALA A 330 27.81 4.38 -9.25
C ALA A 330 26.30 4.53 -9.18
N VAL A 331 25.73 4.72 -7.98
CA VAL A 331 24.28 4.92 -7.80
C VAL A 331 23.78 6.11 -8.63
N ALA A 332 24.42 7.29 -8.51
CA ALA A 332 24.05 8.47 -9.29
C ALA A 332 24.22 8.26 -10.81
N LYS A 333 25.23 7.50 -11.24
CA LYS A 333 25.43 7.15 -12.66
C LYS A 333 24.29 6.29 -13.18
N TYR A 334 23.91 5.23 -12.48
CA TYR A 334 22.86 4.31 -12.94
C TYR A 334 21.47 4.88 -12.80
N LEU A 335 21.19 5.73 -11.80
CA LEU A 335 19.97 6.54 -11.76
C LEU A 335 19.85 7.43 -13.00
N ALA A 336 20.91 8.15 -13.38
CA ALA A 336 20.91 8.98 -14.57
C ALA A 336 20.69 8.16 -15.86
N LEU A 337 21.37 7.02 -16.01
CA LEU A 337 21.21 6.13 -17.17
C LEU A 337 19.83 5.46 -17.25
N SER A 338 19.15 5.35 -16.11
CA SER A 338 17.83 4.74 -15.97
C SER A 338 16.69 5.76 -15.92
N GLY A 339 16.95 7.02 -16.30
CA GLY A 339 15.90 8.02 -16.53
C GLY A 339 15.37 8.74 -15.30
N VAL A 340 16.15 8.80 -14.20
CA VAL A 340 15.76 9.58 -12.99
C VAL A 340 15.47 11.05 -13.31
N GLU A 341 15.93 11.57 -14.44
CA GLU A 341 15.63 12.92 -14.91
C GLU A 341 14.13 13.21 -15.03
N HIS A 342 13.33 12.20 -15.38
CA HIS A 342 11.88 12.29 -15.47
C HIS A 342 11.17 12.01 -14.14
N ALA A 343 11.88 11.49 -13.14
CA ALA A 343 11.34 11.15 -11.83
C ALA A 343 11.41 12.34 -10.85
N ARG A 344 10.59 12.28 -9.81
CA ARG A 344 10.76 13.13 -8.61
C ARG A 344 12.09 12.82 -7.94
N GLY A 345 12.46 11.55 -7.93
CA GLY A 345 13.79 11.10 -7.54
C GLY A 345 13.89 9.60 -7.47
N PHE A 346 14.34 9.07 -6.34
CA PHE A 346 14.70 7.66 -6.21
C PHE A 346 14.20 7.05 -4.90
N SER A 347 14.11 5.73 -4.84
CA SER A 347 13.88 5.01 -3.58
C SER A 347 15.14 4.28 -3.12
N LEU A 348 15.27 4.11 -1.81
CA LEU A 348 16.31 3.32 -1.19
C LEU A 348 15.76 2.38 -0.13
N ASN A 349 16.56 1.37 0.22
CA ASN A 349 16.34 0.39 1.28
C ASN A 349 15.18 -0.59 1.03
N VAL A 350 14.53 -0.56 -0.13
CA VAL A 350 13.52 -1.57 -0.48
C VAL A 350 14.17 -2.94 -0.49
N SER A 351 13.56 -3.93 0.17
CA SER A 351 14.11 -5.28 0.42
C SER A 351 15.32 -5.37 1.36
N HIS A 352 15.80 -4.24 1.89
CA HIS A 352 16.95 -4.13 2.80
C HIS A 352 16.52 -3.65 4.20
N LYS A 353 17.35 -3.93 5.20
CA LYS A 353 17.08 -3.60 6.61
C LYS A 353 18.16 -2.68 7.18
N ASN A 354 18.69 -1.80 6.34
CA ASN A 354 19.83 -0.96 6.70
C ASN A 354 19.44 0.16 7.69
N TYR A 355 20.46 0.72 8.34
CA TYR A 355 20.31 1.80 9.31
C TYR A 355 19.72 3.04 8.64
N LEU A 356 18.59 3.52 9.17
CA LEU A 356 17.87 4.69 8.63
C LEU A 356 18.77 5.92 8.48
N GLU A 357 19.61 6.21 9.46
CA GLU A 357 20.56 7.34 9.41
C GLU A 357 21.54 7.24 8.24
N ARG A 358 22.02 6.03 7.92
CA ARG A 358 22.94 5.79 6.80
C ARG A 358 22.26 6.03 5.48
N GLU A 359 21.03 5.55 5.33
CA GLU A 359 20.21 5.76 4.14
C GLU A 359 19.90 7.25 3.92
N ILE A 360 19.58 8.00 4.97
CA ILE A 360 19.34 9.46 4.91
C ILE A 360 20.60 10.19 4.42
N VAL A 361 21.76 9.89 5.02
CA VAL A 361 23.04 10.51 4.65
C VAL A 361 23.43 10.11 3.21
N PHE A 362 23.16 8.87 2.82
CA PHE A 362 23.42 8.38 1.47
C PHE A 362 22.52 9.06 0.44
N ALA A 363 21.22 9.19 0.72
CA ALA A 363 20.25 9.92 -0.11
C ALA A 363 20.70 11.35 -0.39
N LYS A 364 21.19 12.08 0.63
CA LYS A 364 21.79 13.41 0.44
C LYS A 364 22.95 13.36 -0.56
N LYS A 365 23.91 12.47 -0.35
CA LYS A 365 25.11 12.39 -1.19
C LYS A 365 24.76 12.04 -2.65
N VAL A 366 23.80 11.14 -2.85
CA VAL A 366 23.27 10.76 -4.18
C VAL A 366 22.58 11.96 -4.83
N SER A 367 21.71 12.66 -4.11
CA SER A 367 21.01 13.86 -4.61
C SER A 367 22.00 14.96 -5.02
N GLU A 368 23.05 15.19 -4.22
CA GLU A 368 24.12 16.14 -4.54
C GLU A 368 24.95 15.68 -5.75
N ALA A 369 25.19 14.37 -5.90
CA ALA A 369 25.89 13.82 -7.06
C ALA A 369 25.06 13.92 -8.35
N LEU A 370 23.74 13.75 -8.27
CA LEU A 370 22.82 13.99 -9.38
C LEU A 370 22.78 15.48 -9.76
N ALA A 371 22.74 16.38 -8.76
CA ALA A 371 22.77 17.82 -9.00
C ALA A 371 24.05 18.26 -9.73
N ARG A 372 25.22 17.69 -9.38
CA ARG A 372 26.49 17.90 -10.11
C ARG A 372 26.45 17.40 -11.56
N LYS A 373 25.53 16.49 -11.90
CA LYS A 373 25.28 16.01 -13.28
C LYS A 373 24.22 16.84 -14.02
N GLY A 374 23.75 17.95 -13.43
CA GLY A 374 22.67 18.77 -13.99
C GLY A 374 21.26 18.30 -13.60
N LEU A 375 21.14 17.17 -12.91
CA LEU A 375 19.86 16.61 -12.44
C LEU A 375 19.54 17.14 -11.04
N LYS A 376 19.12 18.40 -10.97
CA LYS A 376 18.83 19.10 -9.71
C LYS A 376 17.52 18.62 -9.07
N ASN A 377 17.35 18.96 -7.78
CA ASN A 377 16.13 18.79 -6.99
C ASN A 377 15.59 17.34 -6.97
N LYS A 378 16.48 16.36 -6.96
CA LYS A 378 16.13 14.95 -6.78
C LYS A 378 16.08 14.64 -5.29
N HIS A 379 15.02 13.95 -4.88
CA HIS A 379 14.75 13.57 -3.49
C HIS A 379 14.63 12.05 -3.38
N ALA A 380 14.77 11.53 -2.17
CA ALA A 380 14.60 10.11 -1.89
C ALA A 380 13.27 9.83 -1.20
N VAL A 381 12.74 8.63 -1.39
CA VAL A 381 11.86 7.97 -0.41
C VAL A 381 12.62 6.78 0.17
N LEU A 382 12.46 6.51 1.46
CA LEU A 382 13.16 5.41 2.13
C LEU A 382 12.17 4.36 2.60
N GLU A 383 12.50 3.10 2.35
CA GLU A 383 11.76 1.98 2.92
C GLU A 383 12.07 1.79 4.39
N THR A 384 11.03 1.73 5.22
CA THR A 384 11.16 1.62 6.68
C THR A 384 10.26 0.55 7.32
N SER A 385 9.61 -0.33 6.53
CA SER A 385 8.71 -1.32 7.16
C SER A 385 9.43 -2.34 8.02
N ASP A 386 10.71 -2.64 7.76
CA ASP A 386 11.41 -3.79 8.36
C ASP A 386 12.80 -3.47 8.92
N ASN A 387 13.16 -2.19 9.04
CA ASN A 387 14.46 -1.72 9.56
C ASN A 387 14.42 -1.19 11.01
N GLY A 388 13.41 -1.58 11.79
CA GLY A 388 13.26 -1.14 13.18
C GLY A 388 14.35 -1.65 14.13
N GLN A 389 14.99 -2.74 13.72
CA GLN A 389 16.21 -3.26 14.28
C GLN A 389 17.20 -3.45 13.13
N PRO A 390 17.88 -2.36 12.72
CA PRO A 390 18.61 -2.36 11.48
C PRO A 390 19.84 -3.27 11.56
N PHE A 391 20.19 -3.87 10.43
CA PHE A 391 21.44 -4.57 10.22
C PHE A 391 21.92 -4.38 8.79
N HIS A 392 23.23 -4.37 8.63
CA HIS A 392 23.89 -4.29 7.33
C HIS A 392 23.86 -5.67 6.66
N GLY A 393 23.69 -5.73 5.33
CA GLY A 393 23.65 -7.00 4.60
C GLY A 393 24.86 -7.92 4.84
N SER A 394 26.04 -7.36 5.18
CA SER A 394 27.23 -8.16 5.52
C SER A 394 27.15 -8.90 6.86
N GLU A 395 26.22 -8.53 7.74
CA GLU A 395 26.02 -9.20 9.03
C GLU A 395 25.34 -10.56 8.86
N ILE A 396 24.49 -10.69 7.83
CA ILE A 396 23.88 -11.97 7.43
C ILE A 396 24.60 -12.64 6.26
N ASN A 397 25.33 -11.87 5.44
CA ASN A 397 26.07 -12.35 4.27
C ASN A 397 27.50 -11.77 4.25
N PRO A 398 28.44 -12.27 5.08
CA PRO A 398 29.80 -11.76 5.14
C PRO A 398 30.55 -11.91 3.81
N GLN A 399 31.54 -11.05 3.56
CA GLN A 399 32.37 -11.13 2.35
C GLN A 399 33.00 -12.52 2.20
N GLY A 400 32.84 -13.12 1.02
CA GLY A 400 33.30 -14.49 0.74
C GLY A 400 32.26 -15.57 0.97
N GLY A 401 31.09 -15.24 1.56
CA GLY A 401 29.92 -16.13 1.58
C GLY A 401 29.39 -16.36 0.17
N GLN A 402 29.72 -17.51 -0.42
CA GLN A 402 29.13 -17.94 -1.69
C GLN A 402 27.83 -18.70 -1.42
N THR A 403 26.96 -18.76 -2.43
CA THR A 403 25.90 -19.78 -2.50
C THR A 403 26.53 -21.17 -2.28
N PRO A 404 25.96 -22.03 -1.41
CA PRO A 404 24.59 -21.99 -0.91
C PRO A 404 24.35 -21.15 0.36
N ASN A 405 25.36 -20.49 0.91
CA ASN A 405 25.30 -19.82 2.22
C ASN A 405 24.75 -18.37 2.17
N TYR A 406 24.03 -18.00 1.10
CA TYR A 406 23.41 -16.68 0.99
C TYR A 406 22.05 -16.69 1.69
N THR A 407 21.92 -15.92 2.76
CA THR A 407 20.64 -15.69 3.43
C THR A 407 19.97 -14.46 2.80
N GLN A 408 18.79 -14.65 2.22
CA GLN A 408 18.07 -13.51 1.68
C GLN A 408 17.54 -12.63 2.84
N PRO A 409 17.67 -11.29 2.78
CA PRO A 409 17.19 -10.42 3.85
C PRO A 409 15.69 -10.58 4.16
N GLY A 410 14.88 -10.98 3.17
CA GLY A 410 13.44 -11.24 3.32
C GLY A 410 13.10 -12.48 4.15
N GLU A 411 14.08 -13.35 4.40
CA GLU A 411 13.93 -14.62 5.14
C GLU A 411 14.31 -14.49 6.62
N ILE A 412 14.76 -13.29 7.02
CA ILE A 412 15.11 -13.02 8.41
C ILE A 412 13.82 -12.87 9.22
N PRO A 413 13.56 -13.74 10.23
CA PRO A 413 12.31 -13.74 10.96
C PRO A 413 12.18 -12.51 11.88
N PRO A 414 10.95 -12.19 12.33
CA PRO A 414 10.74 -11.14 13.31
C PRO A 414 11.53 -11.32 14.61
N CYS A 415 11.91 -10.21 15.21
CA CYS A 415 12.57 -10.19 16.50
C CYS A 415 11.65 -10.76 17.59
N ARG A 416 12.23 -11.56 18.50
CA ARG A 416 11.48 -12.08 19.66
C ARG A 416 11.41 -11.08 20.81
N THR A 417 12.43 -10.23 20.93
CA THR A 417 12.55 -9.16 21.92
C THR A 417 13.14 -7.90 21.29
N LYS A 418 12.87 -6.73 21.89
CA LYS A 418 13.41 -5.43 21.43
C LYS A 418 14.94 -5.31 21.55
N THR A 419 15.56 -6.16 22.36
CA THR A 419 17.01 -6.13 22.68
C THR A 419 17.77 -7.32 22.10
N GLN A 420 17.14 -8.06 21.17
CA GLN A 420 17.79 -9.17 20.50
C GLN A 420 19.07 -8.67 19.82
N LYS A 421 20.18 -9.42 19.90
CA LYS A 421 21.47 -8.96 19.34
C LYS A 421 21.77 -9.54 17.97
N THR A 422 21.15 -10.66 17.63
CA THR A 422 21.29 -11.28 16.31
C THR A 422 20.35 -10.58 15.32
N PRO A 423 20.74 -10.48 14.03
CA PRO A 423 19.88 -9.94 12.98
C PRO A 423 18.48 -10.55 13.02
N CYS A 424 17.47 -9.68 13.08
CA CYS A 424 16.06 -10.03 13.07
C CYS A 424 15.26 -8.85 12.51
N THR A 425 14.00 -9.13 12.14
CA THR A 425 13.12 -8.13 11.54
C THR A 425 12.28 -7.44 12.60
N ALA A 426 12.27 -6.10 12.61
CA ALA A 426 11.36 -5.32 13.44
C ALA A 426 10.78 -4.17 12.62
N LEU A 427 9.57 -3.75 12.96
CA LEU A 427 8.93 -2.61 12.29
C LEU A 427 9.75 -1.33 12.51
N GLY A 428 10.07 -0.62 11.42
CA GLY A 428 10.74 0.67 11.48
C GLY A 428 9.75 1.83 11.63
N VAL A 429 10.18 3.03 11.25
CA VAL A 429 9.33 4.23 11.32
C VAL A 429 8.07 4.02 10.46
N PRO A 430 6.85 4.34 10.95
CA PRO A 430 5.64 4.25 10.13
C PRO A 430 5.74 5.13 8.87
N PRO A 431 4.96 4.84 7.82
CA PRO A 431 4.88 5.68 6.63
C PRO A 431 4.57 7.13 7.03
N THR A 432 5.40 8.07 6.59
CA THR A 432 5.25 9.49 6.95
C THR A 432 6.07 10.41 6.04
N THR A 433 5.64 11.67 5.95
CA THR A 433 6.45 12.78 5.40
C THR A 433 7.06 13.65 6.48
N ASP A 434 6.74 13.38 7.76
CA ASP A 434 7.35 14.01 8.92
C ASP A 434 8.72 13.38 9.23
N VAL A 435 9.61 13.41 8.24
CA VAL A 435 10.84 12.63 8.21
C VAL A 435 11.88 13.06 9.25
N ASP A 436 11.78 14.27 9.79
CA ASP A 436 12.69 14.81 10.82
C ASP A 436 12.09 14.86 12.22
N ASN A 437 10.94 14.21 12.43
CA ASN A 437 10.31 14.16 13.76
C ASN A 437 11.30 13.60 14.80
N ARG A 438 11.39 14.29 15.94
CA ARG A 438 12.26 13.89 17.05
C ARG A 438 11.91 12.52 17.62
N ALA A 439 10.66 12.07 17.48
CA ALA A 439 10.21 10.75 17.90
C ALA A 439 10.95 9.61 17.17
N TRP A 440 11.54 9.87 16.01
CA TRP A 440 12.33 8.88 15.26
C TRP A 440 13.75 8.69 15.80
N GLY A 441 14.15 9.44 16.83
CA GLY A 441 15.45 9.27 17.49
C GLY A 441 16.65 9.66 16.64
N LEU A 442 16.44 10.36 15.52
CA LEU A 442 17.52 10.79 14.63
C LEU A 442 18.40 11.86 15.29
N PRO A 443 19.73 11.82 15.12
CA PRO A 443 20.60 12.95 15.42
C PRO A 443 20.11 14.22 14.72
N ALA A 444 20.20 15.37 15.39
CA ALA A 444 19.58 16.61 14.89
C ALA A 444 20.13 17.06 13.52
N ASP A 445 21.38 16.76 13.21
CA ASP A 445 21.97 16.99 11.90
C ASP A 445 21.44 16.03 10.83
N VAL A 446 21.25 14.76 11.15
CA VAL A 446 20.60 13.78 10.26
C VAL A 446 19.14 14.15 10.02
N GLY A 447 18.39 14.59 11.04
CA GLY A 447 17.03 15.10 10.87
C GLY A 447 16.94 16.27 9.90
N ARG A 448 17.86 17.24 9.98
CA ARG A 448 17.93 18.35 9.00
C ARG A 448 18.24 17.87 7.58
N ILE A 449 19.01 16.79 7.44
CA ILE A 449 19.27 16.16 6.14
C ILE A 449 17.97 15.51 5.63
N ALA A 450 17.28 14.75 6.47
CA ALA A 450 16.01 14.10 6.13
C ALA A 450 14.99 15.13 5.62
N ALA A 451 14.73 16.21 6.38
CA ALA A 451 13.78 17.26 6.02
C ALA A 451 14.05 17.89 4.63
N LYS A 452 15.31 17.89 4.19
CA LYS A 452 15.72 18.51 2.92
C LYS A 452 15.77 17.53 1.74
N TYR A 453 16.20 16.29 1.95
CA TYR A 453 16.52 15.36 0.86
C TYR A 453 15.60 14.13 0.79
N VAL A 454 14.77 13.90 1.81
CA VAL A 454 13.85 12.78 1.89
C VAL A 454 12.42 13.30 1.82
N ASP A 455 11.66 12.83 0.84
CA ASP A 455 10.24 13.16 0.70
C ASP A 455 9.39 12.38 1.70
N ALA A 456 9.71 11.10 1.95
CA ALA A 456 8.94 10.26 2.85
C ALA A 456 9.71 9.02 3.33
N TYR A 457 9.27 8.50 4.47
CA TYR A 457 9.42 7.10 4.83
C TYR A 457 8.18 6.35 4.35
N LEU A 458 8.37 5.20 3.71
CA LEU A 458 7.31 4.39 3.13
C LEU A 458 7.42 2.95 3.65
N TRP A 459 6.28 2.25 3.67
CA TRP A 459 6.25 0.79 3.82
C TRP A 459 5.94 0.14 2.48
N ILE A 460 6.94 -0.54 1.94
CA ILE A 460 6.97 -1.18 0.63
C ILE A 460 7.22 -2.67 0.84
N SER A 461 8.19 -3.06 1.67
CA SER A 461 8.35 -4.45 2.10
C SER A 461 7.15 -4.88 2.97
N ARG A 462 6.95 -6.20 3.15
CA ARG A 462 5.76 -6.72 3.84
C ARG A 462 6.17 -7.76 4.90
N PRO A 463 6.86 -7.36 5.99
CA PRO A 463 7.51 -8.28 6.93
C PRO A 463 6.56 -9.21 7.70
N TRP A 464 5.25 -8.96 7.65
CA TRP A 464 4.20 -9.84 8.19
C TRP A 464 3.84 -11.03 7.27
N LEU A 465 4.46 -11.12 6.09
CA LEU A 465 4.41 -12.28 5.21
C LEU A 465 5.72 -13.06 5.39
N PRO A 466 5.71 -14.30 5.90
CA PRO A 466 6.89 -15.17 5.86
C PRO A 466 7.36 -15.44 4.43
N ASP A 467 8.61 -15.85 4.28
CA ASP A 467 9.21 -16.35 3.05
C ASP A 467 9.20 -15.34 1.88
N GLN A 468 9.40 -14.05 2.18
CA GLN A 468 9.28 -12.97 1.18
C GLN A 468 10.25 -13.10 0.01
N GLY A 469 11.48 -13.51 0.30
CA GLY A 469 12.53 -13.72 -0.69
C GLY A 469 12.20 -14.87 -1.64
N GLU A 470 11.40 -15.83 -1.17
CA GLU A 470 10.86 -16.94 -1.96
C GLU A 470 9.49 -16.64 -2.59
N GLY A 471 8.95 -15.42 -2.40
CA GLY A 471 7.67 -15.00 -2.96
C GLY A 471 6.46 -15.36 -2.11
N GLY A 472 6.65 -15.55 -0.80
CA GLY A 472 5.59 -15.77 0.19
C GLY A 472 4.54 -14.66 0.18
N THR A 473 3.27 -15.06 0.23
CA THR A 473 2.10 -14.16 0.14
C THR A 473 1.09 -14.35 1.27
N LYS A 474 1.40 -15.18 2.27
CA LYS A 474 0.46 -15.51 3.33
C LYS A 474 0.72 -14.64 4.56
N PHE A 475 -0.30 -13.90 4.99
CA PHE A 475 -0.26 -13.18 6.27
C PHE A 475 -0.08 -14.16 7.44
N SER A 476 0.86 -13.85 8.32
CA SER A 476 1.13 -14.60 9.55
C SER A 476 0.76 -13.74 10.76
N PRO A 477 -0.31 -14.10 11.50
CA PRO A 477 -0.64 -13.44 12.77
C PRO A 477 0.49 -13.51 13.77
N GLU A 478 1.23 -14.62 13.84
CA GLU A 478 2.40 -14.77 14.71
C GLU A 478 3.50 -13.76 14.37
N TYR A 479 3.80 -13.57 13.08
CA TYR A 479 4.78 -12.55 12.67
C TYR A 479 4.28 -11.16 13.01
N ALA A 480 3.00 -10.87 12.73
CA ALA A 480 2.37 -9.59 13.03
C ALA A 480 2.41 -9.27 14.53
N GLU A 481 2.12 -10.24 15.41
CA GLU A 481 2.20 -10.12 16.86
C GLU A 481 3.64 -9.82 17.33
N LEU A 482 4.64 -10.54 16.81
CA LEU A 482 6.06 -10.30 17.13
C LEU A 482 6.54 -8.92 16.66
N LEU A 483 6.17 -8.54 15.43
CA LEU A 483 6.47 -7.24 14.85
C LEU A 483 5.88 -6.10 15.67
N LYS A 484 4.60 -6.21 16.06
CA LYS A 484 3.93 -5.24 16.93
C LYS A 484 4.61 -5.18 18.31
N LYS A 485 4.88 -6.33 18.93
CA LYS A 485 5.53 -6.44 20.24
C LYS A 485 6.92 -5.79 20.27
N THR A 486 7.67 -5.89 19.18
CA THR A 486 9.04 -5.38 19.08
C THR A 486 9.14 -4.00 18.44
N TRP A 487 8.00 -3.38 18.07
CA TRP A 487 8.01 -2.08 17.40
C TRP A 487 8.50 -0.95 18.34
N THR A 488 9.60 -0.31 17.95
CA THR A 488 10.20 0.83 18.68
C THR A 488 9.53 2.15 18.31
N PHE A 489 9.18 2.33 17.04
CA PHE A 489 8.68 3.58 16.46
C PHE A 489 7.16 3.65 16.40
N SER A 490 6.49 2.86 17.23
CA SER A 490 5.05 2.76 17.22
C SER A 490 4.45 4.15 17.43
N PRO A 491 3.64 4.68 16.48
CA PRO A 491 2.95 5.95 16.65
C PRO A 491 1.94 5.91 17.81
N TYR A 492 1.74 4.73 18.40
CA TYR A 492 0.85 4.40 19.51
C TYR A 492 1.52 4.50 20.88
N PHE A 493 2.81 4.85 20.96
CA PHE A 493 3.48 5.02 22.25
C PHE A 493 3.45 6.49 22.69
N THR A 494 2.65 6.76 23.72
CA THR A 494 2.63 8.00 24.51
C THR A 494 3.68 7.99 25.64
N GLY A 495 4.71 7.15 25.54
CA GLY A 495 5.80 7.07 26.53
C GLY A 495 7.09 7.67 26.00
N THR A 496 7.72 8.55 26.77
CA THR A 496 9.11 8.99 26.58
C THR A 496 10.08 7.78 26.55
N PRO A 497 11.23 7.87 25.85
CA PRO A 497 12.16 6.76 25.60
C PRO A 497 12.57 5.93 26.82
#